data_AF-A0A8E2EEV8-F1
#
_entry.id   AF-A0A8E2EEV8-F1
#
_cell.length_a   1.000
_cell.length_b   1.000
_cell.length_c   1.000
_cell.angle_alpha   90.00
_cell.angle_beta   90.00
_cell.angle_gamma   90.00
#
_symmetry.space_group_name_H-M   'P 1'
#
loop_
_entity.id
_entity.type
_entity.pdbx_description
1 polymer ?
#
loop_
_entity_poly.entity_id
_entity_poly.type
_entity_poly.pdbx_seq_one_letter_code
_entity_poly.pdbx_strand_id
1 'polypeptide(L)'
;MDKCQGLTGITKRDIYGMFRRAWDASFKSSTILKAFEVTGLSPFNTCVILDRFNSKDIERPSSSKSSSSVVDNIYNKRSQKLSQTIHSISARNNLLQHEN
;
A
#
# COMPACT_ATOMS: atom_id res chain seq x y z
N MET A 1 8.24 29.88 -9.29
CA MET A 1 8.05 29.76 -7.83
C MET A 1 6.61 29.32 -7.62
N ASP A 2 6.36 28.02 -7.80
CA ASP A 2 5.01 27.47 -7.75
C ASP A 2 4.47 27.56 -6.33
N LYS A 3 3.54 28.49 -6.10
CA LYS A 3 2.74 28.53 -4.88
C LYS A 3 1.87 27.29 -4.89
N CYS A 4 2.22 26.28 -4.12
CA CYS A 4 1.32 25.17 -3.80
C CYS A 4 0.04 25.73 -3.16
N GLN A 5 -0.99 26.02 -3.97
CA GLN A 5 -2.32 26.41 -3.51
C GLN A 5 -3.15 25.19 -3.08
N GLY A 6 -2.50 24.14 -2.55
CA GLY A 6 -3.13 22.84 -2.32
C GLY A 6 -3.79 22.68 -0.95
N LEU A 7 -3.34 23.41 0.07
CA LEU A 7 -3.90 23.37 1.41
C LEU A 7 -3.78 24.77 1.99
N THR A 8 -4.87 25.56 1.90
CA THR A 8 -4.99 26.76 2.73
C THR A 8 -4.70 26.38 4.19
N GLY A 9 -4.04 27.28 4.94
CA GLY A 9 -3.35 27.00 6.20
C GLY A 9 -4.15 26.25 7.26
N ILE A 10 -4.27 24.93 7.11
CA ILE A 10 -4.79 24.03 8.11
C ILE A 10 -3.78 24.06 9.25
N THR A 11 -4.19 24.64 10.36
CA THR A 11 -3.35 24.65 11.56
C THR A 11 -3.49 23.32 12.28
N LYS A 12 -2.52 23.01 13.15
CA LYS A 12 -2.61 21.85 14.05
C LYS A 12 -3.93 21.82 14.84
N ARG A 13 -4.48 23.00 15.16
CA ARG A 13 -5.75 23.15 15.89
C ARG A 13 -6.93 22.64 15.06
N ASP A 14 -6.95 22.92 13.77
CA ASP A 14 -8.01 22.50 12.86
C ASP A 14 -8.01 20.98 12.69
N ILE A 15 -6.82 20.38 12.49
CA ILE A 15 -6.66 18.92 12.43
C ILE A 15 -7.12 18.28 13.73
N TYR A 16 -6.68 18.80 14.87
CA TYR A 16 -7.06 18.24 16.16
C TYR A 16 -8.57 18.31 16.40
N GLY A 17 -9.21 19.43 16.04
CA GLY A 17 -10.67 19.57 16.14
C GLY A 17 -11.42 18.56 15.27
N MET A 18 -10.99 18.38 14.02
CA MET A 18 -11.57 17.38 13.12
C MET A 18 -11.34 15.96 13.63
N PHE A 19 -10.10 15.63 14.01
CA PHE A 19 -9.73 14.32 14.55
C PHE A 19 -10.53 14.00 15.80
N ARG A 20 -10.64 14.93 16.75
CA ARG A 20 -11.34 14.69 18.01
C ARG A 20 -12.83 14.41 17.78
N ARG A 21 -13.48 15.16 16.90
CA ARG A 21 -14.89 14.92 16.53
C ARG A 21 -15.07 13.56 15.87
N ALA A 22 -14.19 13.20 14.94
CA ALA A 22 -14.23 11.89 14.28
C ALA A 22 -13.96 10.75 15.27
N TRP A 23 -13.01 10.95 16.19
CA TRP A 23 -12.70 10.04 17.27
C TRP A 23 -13.94 9.80 18.14
N ASP A 24 -14.58 10.84 18.64
CA ASP A 24 -15.77 10.72 19.48
C ASP A 24 -16.95 10.06 18.76
N ALA A 25 -17.07 10.28 17.44
CA ALA A 25 -18.08 9.63 16.63
C ALA A 25 -17.80 8.13 16.40
N SER A 26 -16.52 7.74 16.31
CA SER A 26 -16.09 6.39 15.91
C SER A 26 -15.80 5.47 17.11
N PHE A 27 -15.17 6.00 18.16
CA PHE A 27 -14.79 5.28 19.37
C PHE A 27 -15.98 5.13 20.33
N LYS A 28 -17.01 4.41 19.86
CA LYS A 28 -18.15 4.00 20.66
C LYS A 28 -17.94 2.57 21.13
N SER A 29 -18.21 2.30 22.42
CA SER A 29 -18.05 0.95 23.00
C SER A 29 -18.83 -0.11 22.21
N SER A 30 -20.03 0.22 21.73
CA SER A 30 -20.85 -0.67 20.90
C SER A 30 -20.15 -1.07 19.59
N THR A 31 -19.50 -0.11 18.93
CA THR A 31 -18.76 -0.35 17.68
C THR A 31 -17.51 -1.18 17.94
N ILE A 32 -16.80 -0.91 19.02
CA ILE A 32 -15.59 -1.63 19.42
C ILE A 32 -15.94 -3.10 19.74
N LEU A 33 -16.96 -3.34 20.56
CA LEU A 33 -17.41 -4.69 20.89
C LEU A 33 -17.86 -5.46 19.65
N LYS A 34 -18.63 -4.81 18.76
CA LYS A 34 -19.05 -5.44 17.50
C LYS A 34 -17.87 -5.73 16.57
N ALA A 35 -16.84 -4.88 16.56
CA ALA A 35 -15.62 -5.13 15.79
C ALA A 35 -14.86 -6.36 16.34
N PHE A 36 -14.79 -6.54 17.66
CA PHE A 36 -14.20 -7.72 18.26
C PHE A 36 -14.99 -9.00 17.98
N GLU A 37 -16.32 -8.91 17.98
CA GLU A 37 -17.20 -10.03 17.62
C GLU A 37 -17.01 -10.42 16.14
N VAL A 38 -17.04 -9.43 15.24
CA VAL A 38 -16.89 -9.62 13.79
C VAL A 38 -15.49 -10.12 13.40
N THR A 39 -14.47 -9.82 14.19
CA THR A 39 -13.11 -10.35 14.00
C THR A 39 -12.94 -11.73 14.63
N GLY A 40 -13.90 -12.20 15.44
CA GLY A 40 -13.79 -13.44 16.19
C GLY A 40 -12.72 -13.39 17.28
N LEU A 41 -12.31 -12.20 17.71
CA LEU A 41 -11.30 -12.02 18.77
C LEU A 41 -11.93 -12.14 20.16
N SER A 42 -13.13 -11.58 20.34
CA SER A 42 -13.86 -11.63 21.60
C SER A 42 -15.38 -11.64 21.37
N PRO A 43 -16.09 -12.72 21.76
CA PRO A 43 -15.56 -14.01 22.22
C PRO A 43 -14.67 -14.67 21.15
N PHE A 44 -13.68 -15.47 21.59
CA PHE A 44 -12.72 -16.06 20.67
C PHE A 44 -13.39 -17.11 19.76
N ASN A 45 -13.42 -16.88 18.46
CA ASN A 45 -14.03 -17.73 17.44
C ASN A 45 -13.15 -17.78 16.18
N THR A 46 -12.52 -18.93 15.97
CA THR A 46 -11.56 -19.16 14.87
C THR A 46 -12.22 -19.38 13.51
N CYS A 47 -13.48 -19.83 13.47
CA CYS A 47 -14.20 -20.06 12.20
C CYS A 47 -14.35 -18.76 11.41
N VAL A 48 -14.68 -17.65 12.10
CA VAL A 48 -14.81 -16.32 11.50
C VAL A 48 -13.51 -15.84 10.84
N ILE A 49 -12.36 -16.24 11.40
CA ILE A 49 -11.04 -15.93 10.84
C ILE A 49 -10.80 -16.76 9.59
N LEU A 50 -11.03 -18.07 9.66
CA LEU A 50 -10.82 -19.00 8.55
C LEU A 50 -11.70 -18.68 7.34
N ASP A 51 -12.97 -18.32 7.57
CA ASP A 51 -13.93 -17.95 6.52
C ASP A 51 -13.45 -16.74 5.70
N ARG A 52 -12.80 -15.76 6.34
CA ARG A 52 -12.25 -14.58 5.65
C ARG A 52 -11.20 -14.95 4.61
N PHE A 53 -10.33 -15.91 4.93
CA PHE A 53 -9.28 -16.39 4.02
C PHE A 53 -9.80 -17.35 2.95
N ASN A 54 -10.99 -17.91 3.14
CA ASN A 54 -11.63 -18.79 2.17
C ASN A 54 -12.39 -18.02 1.08
N SER A 55 -12.59 -16.71 1.28
CA SER A 55 -13.13 -15.81 0.25
C SER A 55 -12.13 -15.71 -0.89
N LYS A 56 -12.50 -16.20 -2.09
CA LYS A 56 -11.72 -15.96 -3.31
C LYS A 56 -11.56 -14.45 -3.47
N ASP A 57 -10.34 -13.99 -3.67
CA ASP A 57 -10.00 -12.57 -3.84
C ASP A 57 -10.98 -11.92 -4.82
N ILE A 58 -11.88 -11.07 -4.29
CA ILE A 58 -12.59 -10.10 -5.10
C ILE A 58 -11.48 -9.21 -5.64
N GLU A 59 -11.22 -9.33 -6.95
CA GLU A 59 -10.21 -8.55 -7.67
C GLU A 59 -10.24 -7.11 -7.16
N ARG A 60 -9.22 -6.77 -6.35
CA ARG A 60 -9.06 -5.42 -5.85
C ARG A 60 -8.97 -4.53 -7.09
N PRO A 61 -9.91 -3.59 -7.32
CA PRO A 61 -9.78 -2.68 -8.44
C PRO A 61 -8.42 -2.02 -8.30
N SER A 62 -7.59 -2.18 -9.33
CA SER A 62 -6.19 -1.79 -9.33
C SER A 62 -6.07 -0.34 -8.86
N SER A 63 -5.74 -0.14 -7.58
CA SER A 63 -5.41 1.16 -7.04
C SER A 63 -4.04 1.49 -7.58
N SER A 64 -4.02 2.16 -8.74
CA SER A 64 -2.83 2.66 -9.41
C SER A 64 -1.82 3.18 -8.37
N LYS A 65 -0.72 2.43 -8.23
CA LYS A 65 0.52 2.76 -7.51
C LYS A 65 0.40 2.89 -5.98
N SER A 66 0.34 1.75 -5.28
CA SER A 66 0.89 1.65 -3.93
C SER A 66 1.79 0.42 -3.84
N SER A 67 2.98 0.53 -4.42
CA SER A 67 4.07 -0.42 -4.30
C SER A 67 4.69 -0.34 -2.90
N SER A 68 3.97 -0.84 -1.90
CA SER A 68 4.48 -1.02 -0.54
C SER A 68 4.34 -2.50 -0.11
N SER A 69 4.86 -3.39 -0.95
CA SER A 69 5.25 -4.74 -0.55
C SER A 69 6.51 -5.18 -1.31
N VAL A 70 7.37 -4.23 -1.65
CA VAL A 70 8.73 -4.49 -2.17
C VAL A 70 9.71 -4.12 -1.06
N VAL A 71 9.64 -4.84 0.06
CA VAL A 71 10.80 -4.98 0.94
C VAL A 71 11.54 -6.24 0.50
N ASP A 72 11.77 -6.37 -0.79
CA ASP A 72 12.67 -7.36 -1.36
C ASP A 72 13.68 -6.63 -2.23
N ASN A 73 14.90 -6.54 -1.70
CA ASN A 73 16.12 -6.46 -2.50
C ASN A 73 16.46 -5.14 -3.21
N ILE A 74 16.16 -3.99 -2.62
CA ILE A 74 16.77 -2.69 -3.04
C ILE A 74 18.33 -2.74 -3.00
N TYR A 75 18.93 -3.67 -2.24
CA TYR A 75 20.38 -3.86 -2.16
C TYR A 75 20.94 -5.03 -2.98
N ASN A 76 20.19 -5.66 -3.89
CA ASN A 76 20.77 -6.73 -4.70
C ASN A 76 21.69 -6.18 -5.80
N LYS A 77 22.95 -5.90 -5.45
CA LYS A 77 24.00 -5.52 -6.41
C LYS A 77 24.10 -6.50 -7.59
N ARG A 78 23.74 -7.78 -7.41
CA ARG A 78 23.75 -8.77 -8.50
C ARG A 78 22.62 -8.53 -9.49
N SER A 79 21.41 -8.20 -9.03
CA SER A 79 20.28 -7.91 -9.92
C SER A 79 20.51 -6.63 -10.73
N GLN A 80 21.07 -5.58 -10.12
CA GLN A 80 21.45 -4.36 -10.86
C GLN A 80 22.56 -4.63 -11.89
N LYS A 81 23.59 -5.40 -11.50
CA LYS A 81 24.68 -5.78 -12.41
C LYS A 81 24.16 -6.58 -13.60
N LEU A 82 23.28 -7.56 -13.35
CA LEU A 82 22.66 -8.37 -14.41
C LEU A 82 21.85 -7.51 -15.37
N SER A 83 20.99 -6.62 -14.86
CA SER A 83 20.20 -5.70 -15.67
C SER A 83 21.10 -4.83 -16.57
N GLN A 84 22.16 -4.25 -16.01
CA GLN A 84 23.12 -3.43 -16.78
C GLN A 84 23.80 -4.25 -17.88
N THR A 85 24.23 -5.48 -17.59
CA THR A 85 24.83 -6.35 -18.62
C THR A 85 23.84 -6.71 -19.73
N ILE A 86 22.59 -7.05 -19.40
CA ILE A 86 21.56 -7.37 -20.39
C ILE A 86 21.31 -6.16 -21.31
N HIS A 87 21.16 -4.96 -20.74
CA HIS A 87 21.00 -3.73 -21.51
C HIS A 87 22.18 -3.49 -22.46
N SER A 88 23.42 -3.67 -21.96
CA SER A 88 24.61 -3.48 -22.79
C SER A 88 24.71 -4.47 -23.96
N ILE A 89 24.32 -5.73 -23.74
CA ILE A 89 24.31 -6.77 -24.78
C ILE A 89 23.21 -6.48 -25.80
N SER A 90 22.02 -6.06 -25.36
CA SER A 90 20.92 -5.69 -26.24
C SER A 90 21.28 -4.51 -27.14
N ALA A 91 21.91 -3.47 -26.60
CA ALA A 91 22.37 -2.33 -27.39
C ALA A 91 23.42 -2.74 -28.43
N ARG A 92 24.40 -3.58 -28.06
CA ARG A 92 25.40 -4.11 -28.99
C ARG A 92 24.77 -4.97 -30.09
N ASN A 93 23.84 -5.85 -29.74
CA ASN A 93 23.15 -6.68 -30.73
C ASN A 93 22.36 -5.81 -31.71
N ASN A 94 21.65 -4.77 -31.26
CA ASN A 94 20.96 -3.87 -32.18
C ASN A 94 21.94 -3.16 -33.13
N LEU A 95 23.08 -2.68 -32.64
CA LEU A 95 24.11 -2.07 -33.49
C LEU A 95 24.62 -3.06 -34.55
N LEU A 96 24.92 -4.30 -34.16
CA LEU A 96 25.37 -5.34 -35.08
C LEU A 96 24.31 -5.73 -36.12
N GLN A 97 23.02 -5.69 -35.76
CA GLN A 97 21.93 -5.93 -36.71
C GLN A 97 21.74 -4.77 -37.71
N HIS A 98 22.31 -3.59 -37.43
CA HIS A 98 22.27 -2.42 -38.30
C HIS A 98 23.59 -2.14 -39.04
N GLU A 99 24.65 -2.92 -38.78
CA GLU A 99 25.96 -2.85 -39.47
C GLU A 99 26.09 -3.87 -40.63
N ASN A 100 25.01 -4.56 -40.99
CA ASN A 100 24.93 -5.51 -42.12
C ASN A 100 23.77 -5.14 -43.05
#